data_AF-A0A976ECV7-F1
#
_entry.id   AF-A0A976ECV7-F1
#
_cell.length_a   1.000
_cell.length_b   1.000
_cell.length_c   1.000
_cell.angle_alpha   90.00
_cell.angle_beta   90.00
_cell.angle_gamma   90.00
#
_symmetry.space_group_name_H-M   'P 1'
#
loop_
_entity.id
_entity.type
_entity.pdbx_description
1 polymer ?
#
loop_
_entity_poly.entity_id
_entity_poly.type
_entity_poly.pdbx_seq_one_letter_code
_entity_poly.pdbx_strand_id
1 'polypeptide(L)'
;MKSVYAKFAGIVGVLTLSLSVFAQQSSGPTLPPAELAKQQTERTTQQPYNNQPVWSNARGATSGYTSIPGPEAGVLIQDGGQTWRALKNGTVSVYGGWALVAMMLVIGGFYAWKGTIQLHESPTGRMVERFTLLERMAHWSTAISFSVLAISGLILAFGKNILIPVFGFHLFSWLATIAKTLHNFIGPLFIISCVITFVVFLRDNWPKAVDFKWVASFGGLLSGKHVPSEKFNAGEKIWFWGGLMVLGIVVGASGLVLNFPNFGQTRATMQLASLIHLGGSILFMVGALGHIYMGTLGMAGAFNAMKTGSVDEAWAKEHHEIWLNDIKAGKIPAVRSKTHAQPQPVGGDD
;
A
#
# COMPACT_ATOMS: atom_id res chain seq x y z
N MET A 1 -24.51 -16.73 1.09
CA MET A 1 -23.93 -15.36 1.14
C MET A 1 -23.64 -14.87 2.56
N LYS A 2 -24.55 -14.99 3.55
CA LYS A 2 -24.30 -14.52 4.94
C LYS A 2 -23.10 -15.16 5.66
N SER A 3 -22.74 -16.41 5.35
CA SER A 3 -21.61 -17.11 6.00
C SER A 3 -20.23 -16.71 5.48
N VAL A 4 -20.13 -16.14 4.28
CA VAL A 4 -18.87 -15.64 3.71
C VAL A 4 -18.53 -14.28 4.34
N TYR A 5 -19.54 -13.43 4.58
CA TYR A 5 -19.38 -12.16 5.30
C TYR A 5 -18.90 -12.34 6.75
N ALA A 6 -19.40 -13.34 7.48
CA ALA A 6 -18.96 -13.62 8.85
C ALA A 6 -17.48 -14.06 8.91
N LYS A 7 -17.02 -14.81 7.89
CA LYS A 7 -15.63 -15.28 7.81
C LYS A 7 -14.66 -14.18 7.38
N PHE A 8 -15.08 -13.26 6.50
CA PHE A 8 -14.26 -12.12 6.09
C PHE A 8 -14.13 -11.07 7.21
N ALA A 9 -15.19 -10.85 7.99
CA ALA A 9 -15.15 -10.01 9.19
C ALA A 9 -14.27 -10.60 10.30
N GLY A 10 -14.19 -11.94 10.42
CA GLY A 10 -13.35 -12.62 11.40
C GLY A 10 -11.84 -12.44 11.16
N ILE A 11 -11.39 -12.47 9.91
CA ILE A 11 -9.96 -12.32 9.56
C ILE A 11 -9.49 -10.86 9.73
N VAL A 12 -10.34 -9.88 9.45
CA VAL A 12 -10.09 -8.46 9.78
C VAL A 12 -10.17 -8.24 11.31
N GLY A 13 -11.06 -8.96 11.98
CA GLY A 13 -11.27 -8.93 13.44
C GLY A 13 -10.03 -9.28 14.26
N VAL A 14 -9.27 -10.29 13.85
CA VAL A 14 -8.06 -10.74 14.56
C VAL A 14 -6.90 -9.72 14.43
N LEU A 15 -6.83 -8.97 13.33
CA LEU A 15 -5.90 -7.85 13.16
C LEU A 15 -6.34 -6.56 13.89
N THR A 16 -7.63 -6.42 14.22
CA THR A 16 -8.13 -5.28 15.00
C THR A 16 -7.98 -5.45 16.52
N LEU A 17 -7.83 -6.67 17.04
CA LEU A 17 -7.76 -6.91 18.49
C LEU A 17 -6.48 -6.37 19.16
N SER A 18 -5.38 -6.20 18.40
CA SER A 18 -4.12 -5.64 18.91
C SER A 18 -4.08 -4.11 18.92
N LEU A 19 -5.08 -3.42 18.34
CA LEU A 19 -5.15 -1.95 18.29
C LEU A 19 -6.23 -1.36 19.22
N SER A 20 -7.13 -2.19 19.76
CA SER A 20 -8.09 -1.78 20.80
C SER A 20 -7.45 -1.35 22.12
N VAL A 21 -6.14 -1.60 22.32
CA VAL A 21 -5.40 -1.13 23.50
C VAL A 21 -5.10 0.38 23.44
N PHE A 22 -5.22 1.03 22.27
CA PHE A 22 -5.02 2.48 22.14
C PHE A 22 -6.31 3.29 22.02
N ALA A 23 -7.48 2.65 22.02
CA ALA A 23 -8.75 3.34 22.24
C ALA A 23 -8.95 3.53 23.75
N GLN A 24 -8.05 4.29 24.38
CA GLN A 24 -8.33 4.84 25.68
C GLN A 24 -9.57 5.73 25.48
N GLN A 25 -10.73 5.26 25.94
CA GLN A 25 -11.84 6.14 26.25
C GLN A 25 -11.21 7.28 27.03
N SER A 26 -11.26 8.49 26.49
CA SER A 26 -10.92 9.67 27.27
C SER A 26 -12.01 9.84 28.31
N SER A 27 -11.97 9.03 29.37
CA SER A 27 -12.59 9.38 30.63
C SER A 27 -11.82 10.59 31.12
N GLY A 28 -12.36 11.78 30.81
CA GLY A 28 -11.93 13.00 31.49
C GLY A 28 -11.97 12.79 33.01
N PRO A 29 -11.25 13.61 33.78
CA PRO A 29 -11.12 13.42 35.22
C PRO A 29 -12.51 13.29 35.87
N THR A 30 -12.75 12.16 36.55
CA THR A 30 -13.97 11.92 37.33
C THR A 30 -13.86 12.68 38.65
N LEU A 31 -14.12 13.99 38.59
CA LEU A 31 -14.29 14.80 39.79
C LEU A 31 -15.59 14.40 40.51
N PRO A 32 -15.65 14.52 41.85
CA PRO A 32 -16.89 14.33 42.60
C PRO A 32 -18.02 15.25 42.10
N PRO A 33 -19.29 14.83 42.18
CA PRO A 33 -20.43 15.63 41.69
C PRO A 33 -20.49 17.05 42.27
N ALA A 34 -20.09 17.24 43.52
CA ALA A 34 -20.04 18.55 44.18
C ALA A 34 -18.97 19.47 43.57
N GLU A 35 -17.80 18.93 43.22
CA GLU A 35 -16.72 19.67 42.57
C GLU A 35 -17.10 20.08 41.14
N LEU A 36 -17.78 19.19 40.41
CA LEU A 36 -18.30 19.47 39.06
C LEU A 36 -19.34 20.59 39.09
N ALA A 37 -20.23 20.59 40.08
CA ALA A 37 -21.20 21.65 40.28
C ALA A 37 -20.53 22.99 40.57
N LYS A 38 -19.53 23.01 41.46
CA LYS A 38 -18.76 24.23 41.78
C LYS A 38 -18.01 24.79 40.56
N GLN A 39 -17.33 23.93 39.80
CA GLN A 39 -16.69 24.34 38.54
C GLN A 39 -17.68 24.88 37.52
N GLN A 40 -18.90 24.33 37.47
CA GLN A 40 -19.93 24.83 36.57
C GLN A 40 -20.42 26.21 36.99
N THR A 41 -20.61 26.47 38.28
CA THR A 41 -20.94 27.79 38.79
C THR A 41 -19.85 28.81 38.43
N GLU A 42 -18.59 28.50 38.69
CA GLU A 42 -17.43 29.34 38.34
C GLU A 42 -17.36 29.62 36.82
N ARG A 43 -17.57 28.59 35.99
CA ARG A 43 -17.62 28.73 34.53
C ARG A 43 -18.76 29.62 34.05
N THR A 44 -19.94 29.54 34.68
CA THR A 44 -21.10 30.33 34.26
C THR A 44 -20.89 31.82 34.53
N THR A 45 -20.10 32.16 35.55
CA THR A 45 -19.67 33.53 35.84
C THR A 45 -18.65 34.05 34.83
N GLN A 46 -17.64 33.25 34.48
CA GLN A 46 -16.57 33.67 33.55
C GLN A 46 -16.98 33.58 32.07
N GLN A 47 -17.87 32.64 31.73
CA GLN A 47 -18.33 32.32 30.38
C GLN A 47 -19.86 32.18 30.40
N PRO A 48 -20.60 33.29 30.52
CA PRO A 48 -22.05 33.26 30.43
C PRO A 48 -22.46 32.56 29.12
N TYR A 49 -23.47 31.68 29.21
CA TYR A 49 -23.96 30.79 28.13
C TYR A 49 -23.14 29.52 27.81
N ASN A 50 -22.09 29.21 28.57
CA ASN A 50 -21.39 27.93 28.43
C ASN A 50 -22.18 26.75 29.05
N ASN A 51 -23.01 26.10 28.24
CA ASN A 51 -23.84 24.94 28.60
C ASN A 51 -23.04 23.61 28.63
N GLN A 52 -21.86 23.60 29.26
CA GLN A 52 -20.98 22.42 29.33
C GLN A 52 -21.71 21.13 29.79
N PRO A 53 -22.62 21.13 30.78
CA PRO A 53 -23.31 19.90 31.20
C PRO A 53 -24.22 19.33 30.11
N VAL A 54 -24.91 20.19 29.34
CA VAL A 54 -25.72 19.79 28.19
C VAL A 54 -24.84 19.12 27.14
N TRP A 55 -23.69 19.72 26.82
CA TRP A 55 -22.73 19.16 25.86
C TRP A 55 -21.99 17.94 26.38
N SER A 56 -21.84 17.78 27.70
CA SER A 56 -21.28 16.58 28.32
C SER A 56 -22.26 15.43 28.22
N ASN A 57 -23.55 15.67 28.48
CA ASN A 57 -24.60 14.66 28.32
C ASN A 57 -24.84 14.29 26.85
N ALA A 58 -24.70 15.25 25.94
CA ALA A 58 -24.77 14.99 24.49
C ALA A 58 -23.56 14.19 23.97
N ARG A 59 -22.39 14.31 24.63
CA ARG A 59 -21.13 13.57 24.37
C ARG A 59 -21.11 12.21 25.06
N GLY A 60 -22.15 11.41 24.83
CA GLY A 60 -22.31 10.12 25.47
C GLY A 60 -23.07 9.15 24.57
N ALA A 61 -22.79 7.87 24.73
CA ALA A 61 -23.45 6.76 24.03
C ALA A 61 -24.92 6.52 24.46
N THR A 62 -25.63 7.56 24.92
CA THR A 62 -27.08 7.50 25.09
C THR A 62 -27.72 7.63 23.72
N SER A 63 -28.13 6.49 23.15
CA SER A 63 -28.95 6.49 21.94
C SER A 63 -30.30 7.13 22.27
N GLY A 64 -30.56 8.29 21.70
CA GLY A 64 -31.89 8.88 21.67
C GLY A 64 -32.85 8.07 20.80
N TYR A 65 -34.12 8.45 20.84
CA TYR A 65 -35.13 7.91 19.94
C TYR A 65 -35.02 8.56 18.55
N THR A 66 -35.16 7.75 17.51
CA THR A 66 -35.31 8.20 16.12
C THR A 66 -36.46 7.42 15.49
N SER A 67 -37.30 8.11 14.71
CA SER A 67 -38.38 7.49 13.94
C SER A 67 -37.88 6.70 12.72
N ILE A 68 -36.64 6.98 12.28
CA ILE A 68 -35.95 6.25 11.22
C ILE A 68 -34.75 5.53 11.84
N PRO A 69 -34.87 4.23 12.16
CA PRO A 69 -33.78 3.48 12.77
C PRO A 69 -32.62 3.30 11.79
N GLY A 70 -31.40 3.36 12.30
CA GLY A 70 -30.18 3.15 11.54
C GLY A 70 -28.96 3.07 12.46
N PRO A 71 -27.80 2.64 11.95
CA PRO A 71 -26.56 2.61 12.72
C PRO A 71 -26.27 3.99 13.31
N GLU A 72 -26.14 4.06 14.64
CA GLU A 72 -25.87 5.31 15.38
C GLU A 72 -26.89 6.44 15.15
N ALA A 73 -28.09 6.16 14.62
CA ALA A 73 -29.08 7.18 14.28
C ALA A 73 -29.65 7.91 15.50
N GLY A 74 -29.59 7.31 16.69
CA GLY A 74 -29.90 7.96 17.97
C GLY A 74 -28.71 8.65 18.64
N VAL A 75 -27.50 8.62 18.05
CA VAL A 75 -26.28 9.15 18.68
C VAL A 75 -26.02 10.60 18.20
N LEU A 76 -26.25 11.55 19.11
CA LEU A 76 -26.12 12.98 18.82
C LEU A 76 -24.66 13.41 18.60
N ILE A 77 -23.76 13.06 19.52
CA ILE A 77 -22.32 13.35 19.40
C ILE A 77 -21.53 12.07 19.64
N GLN A 78 -20.58 11.78 18.74
CA GLN A 78 -19.65 10.66 18.88
C GLN A 78 -18.28 11.19 19.28
N ASP A 79 -17.77 10.74 20.43
CA ASP A 79 -16.58 11.35 21.04
C ASP A 79 -15.27 11.01 20.33
N GLY A 80 -15.21 9.86 19.66
CA GLY A 80 -14.01 9.38 18.96
C GLY A 80 -13.58 10.23 17.75
N GLY A 81 -14.45 11.07 17.21
CA GLY A 81 -14.17 11.89 16.03
C GLY A 81 -12.99 12.85 16.22
N GLN A 82 -12.83 13.45 17.41
CA GLN A 82 -11.70 14.34 17.68
C GLN A 82 -10.38 13.58 17.81
N THR A 83 -10.40 12.43 18.49
CA THR A 83 -9.24 11.54 18.60
C THR A 83 -8.81 11.04 17.22
N TRP A 84 -9.75 10.58 16.40
CA TRP A 84 -9.48 10.18 15.02
C TRP A 84 -8.88 11.32 14.20
N ARG A 85 -9.45 12.53 14.27
CA ARG A 85 -8.94 13.70 13.55
C ARG A 85 -7.52 14.05 13.98
N ALA A 86 -7.24 14.03 15.28
CA ALA A 86 -5.93 14.31 15.85
C ALA A 86 -4.90 13.25 15.41
N LEU A 87 -5.26 11.97 15.42
CA LEU A 87 -4.39 10.89 14.94
C LEU A 87 -4.15 11.00 13.44
N LYS A 88 -5.20 11.14 12.64
CA LYS A 88 -5.13 11.20 11.18
C LYS A 88 -4.29 12.40 10.73
N ASN A 89 -4.70 13.61 11.10
CA ASN A 89 -4.09 14.84 10.59
C ASN A 89 -2.83 15.25 11.36
N GLY A 90 -2.61 14.70 12.56
CA GLY A 90 -1.40 14.86 13.36
C GLY A 90 -0.48 13.68 13.14
N THR A 91 -0.43 12.77 14.10
CA THR A 91 0.54 11.66 14.19
C THR A 91 0.75 10.92 12.87
N VAL A 92 -0.32 10.36 12.28
CA VAL A 92 -0.18 9.48 11.10
C VAL A 92 0.26 10.25 9.87
N SER A 93 -0.39 11.37 9.54
CA SER A 93 0.01 12.20 8.40
C SER A 93 1.41 12.78 8.56
N VAL A 94 1.78 13.30 9.73
CA VAL A 94 3.08 13.95 9.93
C VAL A 94 4.22 12.93 9.86
N TYR A 95 4.17 11.87 10.66
CA TYR A 95 5.23 10.84 10.62
C TYR A 95 5.23 10.11 9.28
N GLY A 96 4.06 9.90 8.68
CA GLY A 96 3.95 9.29 7.37
C GLY A 96 4.56 10.13 6.24
N GLY A 97 4.31 11.44 6.25
CA GLY A 97 4.94 12.38 5.32
C GLY A 97 6.45 12.38 5.48
N TRP A 98 6.96 12.44 6.71
CA TRP A 98 8.39 12.34 6.99
C TRP A 98 8.99 10.99 6.59
N ALA A 99 8.26 9.88 6.73
CA ALA A 99 8.74 8.57 6.27
C ALA A 99 8.95 8.53 4.75
N LEU A 100 8.04 9.15 3.98
CA LEU A 100 8.20 9.26 2.53
C LEU A 100 9.39 10.14 2.15
N VAL A 101 9.56 11.29 2.81
CA VAL A 101 10.72 12.16 2.62
C VAL A 101 12.02 11.43 2.97
N ALA A 102 12.07 10.77 4.12
CA ALA A 102 13.22 9.99 4.56
C ALA A 102 13.56 8.89 3.55
N MET A 103 12.57 8.16 3.01
CA MET A 103 12.82 7.14 1.99
C MET A 103 13.40 7.74 0.71
N MET A 104 12.88 8.88 0.25
CA MET A 104 13.43 9.58 -0.92
C MET A 104 14.88 10.06 -0.68
N LEU A 105 15.18 10.55 0.53
CA LEU A 105 16.54 10.92 0.92
C LEU A 105 17.47 9.71 1.00
N VAL A 106 17.00 8.56 1.50
CA VAL A 106 17.77 7.31 1.52
C VAL A 106 18.09 6.86 0.10
N ILE A 107 17.11 6.87 -0.81
CA ILE A 107 17.32 6.53 -2.22
C ILE A 107 18.31 7.52 -2.87
N GLY A 108 18.12 8.82 -2.66
CA GLY A 108 18.98 9.85 -3.23
C GLY A 108 20.42 9.77 -2.72
N GLY A 109 20.60 9.57 -1.40
CA GLY A 109 21.90 9.40 -0.78
C GLY A 109 22.58 8.10 -1.23
N PHE A 110 21.84 7.00 -1.33
CA PHE A 110 22.37 5.74 -1.84
C PHE A 110 22.81 5.87 -3.31
N TYR A 111 22.00 6.51 -4.15
CA TYR A 111 22.36 6.76 -5.55
C TYR A 111 23.57 7.70 -5.68
N ALA A 112 23.65 8.76 -4.87
CA ALA A 112 24.82 9.64 -4.86
C ALA A 112 26.10 8.92 -4.42
N TRP A 113 25.98 7.90 -3.56
CA TRP A 113 27.13 7.10 -3.10
C TRP A 113 27.54 6.00 -4.07
N LYS A 114 26.60 5.20 -4.57
CA LYS A 114 26.87 3.98 -5.35
C LYS A 114 26.60 4.12 -6.85
N GLY A 115 25.84 5.14 -7.26
CA GLY A 115 25.35 5.26 -8.63
C GLY A 115 24.39 4.12 -9.00
N THR A 116 24.29 3.85 -10.31
CA THR A 116 23.62 2.66 -10.83
C THR A 116 24.54 1.45 -10.66
N ILE A 117 24.02 0.35 -10.08
CA ILE A 117 24.74 -0.91 -9.98
C ILE A 117 24.89 -1.47 -11.39
N GLN A 118 26.12 -1.46 -11.90
CA GLN A 118 26.47 -1.96 -13.21
C GLN A 118 26.74 -3.47 -13.17
N LEU A 119 26.60 -4.10 -14.33
CA LEU A 119 26.98 -5.49 -14.55
C LEU A 119 28.51 -5.62 -14.43
N HIS A 120 28.99 -6.66 -13.74
CA HIS A 120 30.42 -6.91 -13.56
C HIS A 120 31.05 -7.53 -14.80
N GLU A 121 30.30 -8.37 -15.51
CA GLU A 121 30.71 -8.98 -16.78
C GLU A 121 30.10 -8.20 -17.95
N SER A 122 30.77 -8.19 -19.11
CA SER A 122 30.20 -7.62 -20.33
C SER A 122 28.97 -8.40 -20.78
N PRO A 123 27.92 -7.74 -21.34
CA PRO A 123 26.79 -8.45 -21.94
C PRO A 123 27.25 -9.44 -23.01
N THR A 124 26.67 -10.63 -22.97
CA THR A 124 26.99 -11.71 -23.92
C THR A 124 26.33 -11.55 -25.28
N GLY A 125 25.27 -10.73 -25.36
CA GLY A 125 24.38 -10.62 -26.51
C GLY A 125 23.35 -11.75 -26.61
N ARG A 126 23.43 -12.77 -25.75
CA ARG A 126 22.47 -13.87 -25.69
C ARG A 126 21.34 -13.49 -24.74
N MET A 127 20.13 -13.45 -25.26
CA MET A 127 18.95 -13.02 -24.52
C MET A 127 18.14 -14.23 -24.04
N VAL A 128 17.70 -14.17 -22.79
CA VAL A 128 16.76 -15.13 -22.18
C VAL A 128 15.47 -14.42 -21.79
N GLU A 129 14.33 -15.07 -22.00
CA GLU A 129 13.02 -14.52 -21.65
C GLU A 129 12.77 -14.65 -20.15
N ARG A 130 12.88 -13.53 -19.45
CA ARG A 130 12.58 -13.41 -18.02
C ARG A 130 11.08 -13.30 -17.76
N PHE A 131 10.36 -12.52 -18.55
CA PHE A 131 8.92 -12.28 -18.39
C PHE A 131 8.15 -12.36 -19.71
N THR A 132 7.18 -13.27 -19.76
CA THR A 132 6.17 -13.39 -20.82
C THR A 132 5.30 -12.14 -20.93
N LEU A 133 4.54 -12.02 -22.02
CA LEU A 133 3.61 -10.91 -22.19
C LEU A 133 2.57 -10.84 -21.06
N LEU A 134 2.01 -11.97 -20.63
CA LEU A 134 1.02 -12.02 -19.55
C LEU A 134 1.60 -11.52 -18.22
N GLU A 135 2.80 -11.97 -17.86
CA GLU A 135 3.51 -11.52 -16.65
C GLU A 135 3.74 -10.00 -16.69
N ARG A 136 4.17 -9.46 -17.85
CA ARG A 136 4.36 -8.02 -18.03
C ARG A 136 3.05 -7.24 -17.93
N MET A 137 1.97 -7.71 -18.56
CA MET A 137 0.66 -7.05 -18.52
C MET A 137 0.06 -7.03 -17.10
N ALA A 138 0.22 -8.13 -16.34
CA ALA A 138 -0.21 -8.18 -14.95
C ALA A 138 0.54 -7.16 -14.10
N HIS A 139 1.87 -7.12 -14.23
CA HIS A 139 2.70 -6.13 -13.53
C HIS A 139 2.34 -4.70 -13.92
N TRP A 140 2.29 -4.36 -15.22
CA TRP A 140 2.02 -2.98 -15.66
C TRP A 140 0.62 -2.51 -15.27
N SER A 141 -0.39 -3.39 -15.32
CA SER A 141 -1.73 -3.08 -14.81
C SER A 141 -1.68 -2.69 -13.32
N THR A 142 -0.96 -3.45 -12.50
CA THR A 142 -0.79 -3.17 -11.07
C THR A 142 0.04 -1.91 -10.82
N ALA A 143 1.14 -1.72 -11.54
CA ALA A 143 2.04 -0.58 -11.37
C ALA A 143 1.38 0.74 -11.77
N ILE A 144 0.65 0.77 -12.88
CA ILE A 144 -0.06 1.97 -13.36
C ILE A 144 -1.19 2.32 -12.41
N SER A 145 -2.04 1.35 -12.04
CA SER A 145 -3.13 1.59 -11.11
C SER A 145 -2.62 2.02 -9.72
N PHE A 146 -1.57 1.37 -9.20
CA PHE A 146 -0.89 1.81 -7.98
C PHE A 146 -0.39 3.25 -8.07
N SER A 147 0.28 3.62 -9.17
CA SER A 147 0.84 4.96 -9.33
C SER A 147 -0.26 6.04 -9.33
N VAL A 148 -1.38 5.79 -10.02
CA VAL A 148 -2.54 6.69 -10.00
C VAL A 148 -3.11 6.80 -8.58
N LEU A 149 -3.23 5.68 -7.86
CA LEU A 149 -3.73 5.66 -6.48
C LEU A 149 -2.79 6.35 -5.49
N ALA A 150 -1.49 6.15 -5.60
CA ALA A 150 -0.48 6.77 -4.76
C ALA A 150 -0.50 8.30 -4.95
N ILE A 151 -0.47 8.77 -6.19
CA ILE A 151 -0.49 10.22 -6.50
C ILE A 151 -1.80 10.85 -6.03
N SER A 152 -2.94 10.26 -6.37
CA SER A 152 -4.25 10.78 -5.92
C SER A 152 -4.38 10.72 -4.39
N GLY A 153 -3.90 9.66 -3.74
CA GLY A 153 -3.89 9.51 -2.29
C GLY A 153 -3.04 10.58 -1.60
N LEU A 154 -1.86 10.90 -2.12
CA LEU A 154 -1.01 11.98 -1.62
C LEU A 154 -1.71 13.34 -1.73
N ILE A 155 -2.37 13.61 -2.87
CA ILE A 155 -3.15 14.84 -3.07
C ILE A 155 -4.28 14.93 -2.03
N LEU A 156 -5.00 13.84 -1.78
CA LEU A 156 -6.11 13.81 -0.82
C LEU A 156 -5.64 13.91 0.64
N ALA A 157 -4.52 13.28 0.98
CA ALA A 157 -3.99 13.24 2.34
C ALA A 157 -3.30 14.55 2.75
N PHE A 158 -2.52 15.16 1.85
CA PHE A 158 -1.67 16.31 2.16
C PHE A 158 -2.09 17.61 1.47
N GLY A 159 -3.04 17.54 0.54
CA GLY A 159 -3.45 18.66 -0.29
C GLY A 159 -3.86 19.92 0.48
N LYS A 160 -4.57 19.74 1.60
CA LYS A 160 -4.99 20.87 2.44
C LYS A 160 -3.81 21.69 2.98
N ASN A 161 -2.75 21.02 3.41
CA ASN A 161 -1.64 21.67 4.12
C ASN A 161 -0.49 22.05 3.19
N ILE A 162 -0.35 21.38 2.05
CA ILE A 162 0.76 21.60 1.11
C ILE A 162 0.29 22.29 -0.16
N LEU A 163 -0.81 21.83 -0.76
CA LEU A 163 -1.23 22.27 -2.10
C LEU A 163 -2.11 23.52 -2.06
N ILE A 164 -3.01 23.66 -1.09
CA ILE A 164 -3.85 24.88 -0.97
C ILE A 164 -3.00 26.15 -0.78
N PRO A 165 -1.98 26.20 0.09
CA PRO A 165 -1.14 27.38 0.22
C PRO A 165 -0.39 27.78 -1.07
N VAL A 166 -0.12 26.82 -1.96
CA VAL A 166 0.64 27.04 -3.20
C VAL A 166 -0.26 27.39 -4.37
N PHE A 167 -1.40 26.70 -4.52
CA PHE A 167 -2.27 26.79 -5.69
C PHE A 167 -3.59 27.53 -5.45
N GLY A 168 -3.91 27.83 -4.19
CA GLY A 168 -5.20 28.39 -3.79
C GLY A 168 -6.34 27.36 -3.86
N PHE A 169 -7.49 27.74 -3.30
CA PHE A 169 -8.66 26.85 -3.18
C PHE A 169 -9.25 26.44 -4.52
N HIS A 170 -9.25 27.34 -5.51
CA HIS A 170 -9.95 27.12 -6.78
C HIS A 170 -9.30 26.02 -7.61
N LEU A 171 -7.97 26.08 -7.79
CA LEU A 171 -7.23 25.06 -8.53
C LEU A 171 -7.18 23.74 -7.74
N PHE A 172 -7.02 23.82 -6.42
CA PHE A 172 -7.04 22.63 -5.58
C PHE A 172 -8.39 21.89 -5.64
N SER A 173 -9.52 22.61 -5.71
CA SER A 173 -10.85 22.00 -5.82
C SER A 173 -10.99 21.10 -7.06
N TRP A 174 -10.53 21.58 -8.23
CA TRP A 174 -10.49 20.78 -9.46
C TRP A 174 -9.59 19.57 -9.33
N LEU A 175 -8.36 19.78 -8.82
CA LEU A 175 -7.39 18.71 -8.63
C LEU A 175 -7.90 17.64 -7.67
N ALA A 176 -8.49 18.03 -6.55
CA ALA A 176 -9.05 17.12 -5.55
C ALA A 176 -10.26 16.34 -6.09
N THR A 177 -11.07 16.97 -6.94
CA THR A 177 -12.21 16.31 -7.59
C THR A 177 -11.74 15.20 -8.53
N ILE A 178 -10.76 15.50 -9.38
CA ILE A 178 -10.15 14.52 -10.29
C ILE A 178 -9.47 13.41 -9.47
N ALA A 179 -8.64 13.77 -8.49
CA ALA A 179 -7.93 12.83 -7.63
C ALA A 179 -8.91 11.89 -6.91
N LYS A 180 -9.96 12.40 -6.27
CA LYS A 180 -10.98 11.59 -5.59
C LYS A 180 -11.67 10.63 -6.57
N THR A 181 -12.03 11.13 -7.75
CA THR A 181 -12.72 10.33 -8.76
C THR A 181 -11.83 9.18 -9.23
N LEU A 182 -10.60 9.49 -9.66
CA LEU A 182 -9.64 8.47 -10.05
C LEU A 182 -9.37 7.48 -8.91
N HIS A 183 -9.19 7.97 -7.68
CA HIS A 183 -8.91 7.11 -6.54
C HIS A 183 -10.03 6.09 -6.28
N ASN A 184 -11.28 6.55 -6.30
CA ASN A 184 -12.43 5.71 -6.02
C ASN A 184 -12.72 4.68 -7.12
N PHE A 185 -12.47 5.02 -8.39
CA PHE A 185 -12.72 4.11 -9.52
C PHE A 185 -11.56 3.18 -9.83
N ILE A 186 -10.31 3.64 -9.68
CA ILE A 186 -9.11 2.83 -9.91
C ILE A 186 -8.81 1.90 -8.72
N GLY A 187 -9.30 2.22 -7.52
CA GLY A 187 -9.14 1.37 -6.33
C GLY A 187 -9.58 -0.09 -6.56
N PRO A 188 -10.84 -0.34 -6.98
CA PRO A 188 -11.30 -1.69 -7.33
C PRO A 188 -10.49 -2.35 -8.45
N LEU A 189 -10.07 -1.60 -9.48
CA LEU A 189 -9.22 -2.11 -10.57
C LEU A 189 -7.85 -2.56 -10.04
N PHE A 190 -7.24 -1.80 -9.13
CA PHE A 190 -5.98 -2.17 -8.48
C PHE A 190 -6.11 -3.46 -7.69
N ILE A 191 -7.20 -3.66 -6.93
CA ILE A 191 -7.45 -4.90 -6.18
C ILE A 191 -7.49 -6.11 -7.13
N ILE A 192 -8.24 -6.00 -8.23
CA ILE A 192 -8.31 -7.06 -9.25
C ILE A 192 -6.92 -7.31 -9.86
N SER A 193 -6.19 -6.25 -10.18
CA SER A 193 -4.83 -6.34 -10.74
C SER A 193 -3.86 -7.03 -9.77
N CYS A 194 -3.95 -6.75 -8.47
CA CYS A 194 -3.18 -7.43 -7.45
C CYS A 194 -3.48 -8.93 -7.37
N VAL A 195 -4.76 -9.32 -7.45
CA VAL A 195 -5.15 -10.74 -7.46
C VAL A 195 -4.59 -11.46 -8.69
N ILE A 196 -4.72 -10.85 -9.88
CA ILE A 196 -4.17 -11.41 -11.12
C ILE A 196 -2.64 -11.55 -11.01
N THR A 197 -1.96 -10.49 -10.56
CA THR A 197 -0.50 -10.50 -10.37
C THR A 197 -0.07 -11.55 -9.36
N PHE A 198 -0.80 -11.69 -8.25
CA PHE A 198 -0.54 -12.72 -7.26
C PHE A 198 -0.58 -14.12 -7.89
N VAL A 199 -1.67 -14.45 -8.59
CA VAL A 199 -1.83 -15.76 -9.24
C VAL A 199 -0.74 -16.02 -10.28
N VAL A 200 -0.42 -15.01 -11.10
CA VAL A 200 0.59 -15.13 -12.17
C VAL A 200 2.00 -15.37 -11.61
N PHE A 201 2.35 -14.72 -10.49
CA PHE A 201 3.72 -14.75 -9.96
C PHE A 201 3.91 -15.67 -8.73
N LEU A 202 2.83 -16.27 -8.18
CA LEU A 202 2.86 -17.06 -6.94
C LEU A 202 3.88 -18.20 -6.98
N ARG A 203 3.89 -18.97 -8.08
CA ARG A 203 4.77 -20.14 -8.21
C ARG A 203 6.24 -19.78 -8.07
N ASP A 204 6.66 -18.68 -8.68
CA ASP A 204 8.06 -18.26 -8.71
C ASP A 204 8.47 -17.48 -7.44
N ASN A 205 7.51 -17.05 -6.62
CA ASN A 205 7.72 -16.29 -5.40
C ASN A 205 7.58 -17.10 -4.11
N TRP A 206 7.47 -18.43 -4.22
CA TRP A 206 7.43 -19.28 -3.03
C TRP A 206 8.76 -19.19 -2.25
N PRO A 207 8.73 -18.96 -0.92
CA PRO A 207 9.95 -18.92 -0.11
C PRO A 207 10.69 -20.25 -0.11
N LYS A 208 12.02 -20.21 -0.22
CA LYS A 208 12.90 -21.37 -0.20
C LYS A 208 14.10 -21.13 0.73
N ALA A 209 14.79 -22.21 1.08
CA ALA A 209 15.93 -22.16 2.01
C ALA A 209 17.05 -21.20 1.56
N VAL A 210 17.25 -21.02 0.25
CA VAL A 210 18.24 -20.08 -0.30
C VAL A 210 17.93 -18.62 0.03
N ASP A 211 16.66 -18.27 0.18
CA ASP A 211 16.22 -16.90 0.45
C ASP A 211 16.71 -16.42 1.83
N PHE A 212 16.79 -17.32 2.81
CA PHE A 212 17.32 -16.99 4.14
C PHE A 212 18.81 -16.62 4.10
N LYS A 213 19.60 -17.32 3.27
CA LYS A 213 21.01 -16.97 3.05
C LYS A 213 21.15 -15.61 2.37
N TRP A 214 20.27 -15.34 1.41
CA TRP A 214 20.22 -14.05 0.71
C TRP A 214 19.90 -12.90 1.67
N VAL A 215 18.88 -13.06 2.52
CA VAL A 215 18.50 -12.06 3.54
C VAL A 215 19.62 -11.84 4.54
N ALA A 216 20.23 -12.91 5.06
CA ALA A 216 21.33 -12.82 6.02
C ALA A 216 22.56 -12.07 5.46
N SER A 217 22.73 -12.09 4.14
CA SER A 217 23.82 -11.40 3.43
C SER A 217 23.41 -10.04 2.85
N PHE A 218 22.17 -9.59 3.09
CA PHE A 218 21.60 -8.38 2.48
C PHE A 218 21.72 -8.36 0.94
N GLY A 219 21.58 -9.54 0.32
CA GLY A 219 21.77 -9.71 -1.12
C GLY A 219 23.17 -9.38 -1.63
N GLY A 220 24.17 -9.34 -0.75
CA GLY A 220 25.52 -8.96 -1.11
C GLY A 220 25.73 -7.45 -1.24
N LEU A 221 24.68 -6.62 -1.10
CA LEU A 221 24.70 -5.19 -1.42
C LEU A 221 25.80 -4.41 -0.66
N LEU A 222 26.03 -4.77 0.61
CA LEU A 222 27.05 -4.13 1.45
C LEU A 222 28.45 -4.73 1.26
N SER A 223 28.52 -6.00 0.91
CA SER A 223 29.79 -6.75 0.83
C SER A 223 30.39 -6.81 -0.58
N GLY A 224 29.60 -6.50 -1.61
CA GLY A 224 29.94 -6.70 -3.03
C GLY A 224 30.02 -8.17 -3.45
N LYS A 225 29.73 -9.12 -2.56
CA LYS A 225 29.81 -10.54 -2.87
C LYS A 225 28.56 -10.99 -3.62
N HIS A 226 28.77 -11.77 -4.68
CA HIS A 226 27.70 -12.46 -5.38
C HIS A 226 26.95 -13.41 -4.44
N VAL A 227 25.61 -13.32 -4.45
CA VAL A 227 24.75 -14.24 -3.69
C VAL A 227 23.75 -14.86 -4.67
N PRO A 228 23.82 -16.18 -4.91
CA PRO A 228 22.98 -16.83 -5.90
C PRO A 228 21.51 -16.72 -5.52
N SER A 229 20.66 -16.50 -6.52
CA SER A 229 19.21 -16.38 -6.35
C SER A 229 18.45 -17.09 -7.48
N GLU A 230 17.17 -17.39 -7.23
CA GLU A 230 16.27 -17.96 -8.23
C GLU A 230 15.74 -16.88 -9.19
N LYS A 231 14.64 -17.14 -9.90
CA LYS A 231 14.05 -16.14 -10.82
C LYS A 231 13.74 -14.83 -10.09
N PHE A 232 13.27 -14.94 -8.85
CA PHE A 232 13.14 -13.83 -7.92
C PHE A 232 14.08 -14.03 -6.73
N ASN A 233 14.77 -12.96 -6.34
CA ASN A 233 15.57 -12.94 -5.12
C ASN A 233 14.69 -12.72 -3.88
N ALA A 234 15.26 -12.87 -2.69
CA ALA A 234 14.49 -12.76 -1.45
C ALA A 234 13.87 -11.36 -1.23
N GLY A 235 14.53 -10.29 -1.69
CA GLY A 235 13.97 -8.93 -1.65
C GLY A 235 12.72 -8.78 -2.52
N GLU A 236 12.74 -9.32 -3.74
CA GLU A 236 11.57 -9.38 -4.63
C GLU A 236 10.44 -10.23 -4.02
N LYS A 237 10.76 -11.37 -3.39
CA LYS A 237 9.77 -12.21 -2.69
C LYS A 237 9.17 -11.51 -1.47
N ILE A 238 9.97 -10.76 -0.70
CA ILE A 238 9.47 -9.93 0.41
C ILE A 238 8.49 -8.87 -0.13
N TRP A 239 8.80 -8.25 -1.27
CA TRP A 239 7.89 -7.31 -1.90
C TRP A 239 6.59 -7.97 -2.40
N PHE A 240 6.67 -9.19 -2.96
CA PHE A 240 5.50 -9.96 -3.37
C PHE A 240 4.58 -10.30 -2.19
N TRP A 241 5.11 -10.86 -1.09
CA TRP A 241 4.28 -11.25 0.05
C TRP A 241 3.87 -10.05 0.92
N GLY A 242 4.80 -9.15 1.21
CA GLY A 242 4.56 -7.99 2.06
C GLY A 242 3.81 -6.87 1.34
N GLY A 243 4.33 -6.42 0.20
CA GLY A 243 3.75 -5.32 -0.58
C GLY A 243 2.48 -5.76 -1.31
N LEU A 244 2.63 -6.63 -2.30
CA LEU A 244 1.53 -7.03 -3.18
C LEU A 244 0.40 -7.74 -2.40
N MET A 245 0.72 -8.77 -1.60
CA MET A 245 -0.32 -9.53 -0.88
C MET A 245 -0.80 -8.81 0.39
N VAL A 246 0.05 -8.63 1.39
CA VAL A 246 -0.40 -8.13 2.71
C VAL A 246 -0.89 -6.68 2.60
N LEU A 247 -0.06 -5.76 2.11
CA LEU A 247 -0.46 -4.35 2.00
C LEU A 247 -1.54 -4.15 0.93
N GLY A 248 -1.51 -4.91 -0.17
CA GLY A 248 -2.60 -4.93 -1.15
C GLY A 248 -3.94 -5.30 -0.55
N ILE A 249 -4.00 -6.33 0.32
CA ILE A 249 -5.23 -6.71 1.04
C ILE A 249 -5.61 -5.64 2.06
N VAL A 250 -4.68 -5.17 2.90
CA VAL A 250 -4.96 -4.21 3.97
C VAL A 250 -5.49 -2.88 3.40
N VAL A 251 -4.80 -2.33 2.41
CA VAL A 251 -5.18 -1.07 1.76
C VAL A 251 -6.42 -1.27 0.89
N GLY A 252 -6.51 -2.36 0.14
CA GLY A 252 -7.67 -2.68 -0.69
C GLY A 252 -8.96 -2.84 0.12
N ALA A 253 -8.93 -3.66 1.18
CA ALA A 253 -10.10 -3.91 2.02
C ALA A 253 -10.54 -2.64 2.77
N SER A 254 -9.59 -1.92 3.38
CA SER A 254 -9.91 -0.64 4.05
C SER A 254 -10.43 0.41 3.04
N GLY A 255 -9.91 0.44 1.82
CA GLY A 255 -10.38 1.32 0.75
C GLY A 255 -11.81 1.01 0.31
N LEU A 256 -12.17 -0.27 0.16
CA LEU A 256 -13.55 -0.68 -0.13
C LEU A 256 -14.51 -0.28 1.00
N VAL A 257 -14.11 -0.43 2.26
CA VAL A 257 -14.91 0.03 3.41
C VAL A 257 -15.17 1.54 3.32
N LEU A 258 -14.15 2.33 2.96
CA LEU A 258 -14.26 3.78 2.83
C LEU A 258 -15.11 4.21 1.62
N ASN A 259 -15.01 3.49 0.49
CA ASN A 259 -15.69 3.86 -0.75
C ASN A 259 -17.19 3.51 -0.72
N PHE A 260 -17.58 2.49 0.04
CA PHE A 260 -18.95 2.00 0.10
C PHE A 260 -19.55 2.08 1.51
N PRO A 261 -19.82 3.28 2.07
CA PRO A 261 -20.30 3.47 3.45
C PRO A 261 -21.77 3.05 3.69
N ASN A 262 -22.35 2.24 2.80
CA ASN A 262 -23.79 1.97 2.73
C ASN A 262 -24.17 0.57 3.25
N PHE A 263 -23.24 -0.13 3.91
CA PHE A 263 -23.39 -1.51 4.38
C PHE A 263 -23.49 -1.61 5.91
N GLY A 264 -23.98 -0.55 6.56
CA GLY A 264 -24.17 -0.52 8.00
C GLY A 264 -22.91 -0.20 8.81
N GLN A 265 -21.86 0.32 8.17
CA GLN A 265 -20.66 0.76 8.88
C GLN A 265 -20.99 1.87 9.88
N THR A 266 -20.42 1.77 11.09
CA THR A 266 -20.47 2.84 12.08
C THR A 266 -19.40 3.89 11.79
N ARG A 267 -19.52 5.08 12.41
CA ARG A 267 -18.48 6.11 12.40
C ARG A 267 -17.14 5.55 12.89
N ALA A 268 -17.15 4.71 13.94
CA ALA A 268 -15.95 4.06 14.45
C ALA A 268 -15.29 3.15 13.40
N THR A 269 -16.08 2.36 12.67
CA THR A 269 -15.59 1.53 11.56
C THR A 269 -14.92 2.37 10.47
N MET A 270 -15.56 3.47 10.06
CA MET A 270 -15.04 4.38 9.04
C MET A 270 -13.75 5.09 9.50
N GLN A 271 -13.69 5.51 10.76
CA GLN A 271 -12.52 6.13 11.37
C GLN A 271 -11.33 5.17 11.40
N LEU A 272 -11.55 3.92 11.85
CA LEU A 272 -10.51 2.90 11.89
C LEU A 272 -10.04 2.51 10.48
N ALA A 273 -10.96 2.27 9.55
CA ALA A 273 -10.64 1.97 8.16
C ALA A 273 -9.80 3.12 7.55
N SER A 274 -10.13 4.37 7.86
CA SER A 274 -9.35 5.53 7.40
C SER A 274 -7.92 5.55 7.93
N LEU A 275 -7.69 5.19 9.20
CA LEU A 275 -6.35 5.15 9.79
C LEU A 275 -5.54 3.97 9.23
N ILE A 276 -6.15 2.79 9.11
CA ILE A 276 -5.53 1.60 8.51
C ILE A 276 -5.16 1.88 7.06
N HIS A 277 -6.07 2.47 6.28
CA HIS A 277 -5.84 2.79 4.88
C HIS A 277 -4.69 3.80 4.72
N LEU A 278 -4.69 4.87 5.51
CA LEU A 278 -3.63 5.88 5.46
C LEU A 278 -2.27 5.30 5.84
N GLY A 279 -2.18 4.62 6.99
CA GLY A 279 -0.92 4.03 7.47
C GLY A 279 -0.40 2.93 6.54
N GLY A 280 -1.29 2.03 6.10
CA GLY A 280 -0.95 0.97 5.14
C GLY A 280 -0.49 1.53 3.80
N SER A 281 -1.14 2.59 3.29
CA SER A 281 -0.76 3.23 2.02
C SER A 281 0.61 3.90 2.11
N ILE A 282 0.93 4.55 3.23
CA ILE A 282 2.26 5.13 3.47
C ILE A 282 3.33 4.04 3.43
N LEU A 283 3.13 2.95 4.17
CA LEU A 283 4.08 1.83 4.19
C LEU A 283 4.23 1.20 2.79
N PHE A 284 3.11 1.07 2.07
CA PHE A 284 3.11 0.55 0.71
C PHE A 284 3.89 1.45 -0.24
N MET A 285 3.71 2.77 -0.16
CA MET A 285 4.47 3.74 -0.94
C MET A 285 5.97 3.74 -0.59
N VAL A 286 6.35 3.65 0.70
CA VAL A 286 7.76 3.55 1.11
C VAL A 286 8.43 2.33 0.48
N GLY A 287 7.81 1.15 0.57
CA GLY A 287 8.34 -0.05 -0.08
C GLY A 287 8.34 0.05 -1.61
N ALA A 288 7.29 0.64 -2.20
CA ALA A 288 7.18 0.83 -3.64
C ALA A 288 8.27 1.73 -4.19
N LEU A 289 8.65 2.80 -3.48
CA LEU A 289 9.76 3.66 -3.86
C LEU A 289 11.08 2.87 -3.97
N GLY A 290 11.35 1.97 -3.02
CA GLY A 290 12.51 1.09 -3.07
C GLY A 290 12.46 0.12 -4.26
N HIS A 291 11.29 -0.50 -4.50
CA HIS A 291 11.07 -1.38 -5.64
C HIS A 291 11.24 -0.66 -6.99
N ILE A 292 10.64 0.52 -7.14
CA ILE A 292 10.75 1.36 -8.34
C ILE A 292 12.20 1.75 -8.56
N TYR A 293 12.90 2.21 -7.52
CA TYR A 293 14.31 2.57 -7.62
C TYR A 293 15.16 1.40 -8.12
N MET A 294 15.10 0.24 -7.46
CA MET A 294 15.88 -0.94 -7.86
C MET A 294 15.51 -1.45 -9.25
N GLY A 295 14.23 -1.38 -9.63
CA GLY A 295 13.75 -1.82 -10.95
C GLY A 295 14.02 -0.84 -12.10
N THR A 296 14.50 0.38 -11.81
CA THR A 296 14.72 1.43 -12.82
C THR A 296 16.15 1.96 -12.83
N LEU A 297 16.50 2.78 -11.84
CA LEU A 297 17.75 3.53 -11.78
C LEU A 297 18.84 2.81 -11.00
N GLY A 298 18.44 1.99 -10.01
CA GLY A 298 19.35 1.34 -9.07
C GLY A 298 20.11 0.15 -9.67
N MET A 299 19.49 -0.60 -10.59
CA MET A 299 20.09 -1.80 -11.20
C MET A 299 20.08 -1.70 -12.72
N ALA A 300 21.26 -1.73 -13.34
CA ALA A 300 21.38 -1.72 -14.79
C ALA A 300 20.65 -2.93 -15.40
N GLY A 301 19.94 -2.70 -16.52
CA GLY A 301 19.23 -3.75 -17.24
C GLY A 301 17.91 -4.24 -16.61
N ALA A 302 17.64 -3.95 -15.33
CA ALA A 302 16.43 -4.42 -14.65
C ALA A 302 15.14 -3.89 -15.31
N PHE A 303 15.12 -2.62 -15.72
CA PHE A 303 13.96 -2.03 -16.40
C PHE A 303 13.64 -2.73 -17.73
N ASN A 304 14.68 -3.15 -18.47
CA ASN A 304 14.50 -3.83 -19.75
C ASN A 304 13.78 -5.18 -19.57
N ALA A 305 14.02 -5.89 -18.46
CA ALA A 305 13.29 -7.10 -18.13
C ALA A 305 11.77 -6.90 -18.20
N MET A 306 11.25 -5.82 -17.62
CA MET A 306 9.81 -5.52 -17.61
C MET A 306 9.31 -4.84 -18.88
N LYS A 307 10.17 -4.11 -19.59
CA LYS A 307 9.83 -3.45 -20.85
C LYS A 307 9.72 -4.47 -21.99
N THR A 308 10.78 -5.24 -22.25
CA THR A 308 10.87 -6.15 -23.40
C THR A 308 10.55 -7.61 -23.05
N GLY A 309 10.67 -7.98 -21.79
CA GLY A 309 10.49 -9.37 -21.33
C GLY A 309 11.77 -10.18 -21.26
N SER A 310 12.89 -9.66 -21.77
CA SER A 310 14.14 -10.41 -21.90
C SER A 310 15.31 -9.70 -21.23
N VAL A 311 16.27 -10.50 -20.75
CA VAL A 311 17.53 -10.06 -20.14
C VAL A 311 18.70 -10.78 -20.77
N ASP A 312 19.89 -10.19 -20.71
CA ASP A 312 21.13 -10.85 -21.17
C ASP A 312 21.51 -12.01 -20.23
N GLU A 313 22.13 -13.06 -20.76
CA GLU A 313 22.63 -14.18 -19.96
C GLU A 313 23.61 -13.74 -18.86
N ALA A 314 24.48 -12.74 -19.10
CA ALA A 314 25.38 -12.23 -18.07
C ALA A 314 24.60 -11.58 -16.92
N TRP A 315 23.54 -10.83 -17.24
CA TRP A 315 22.64 -10.26 -16.23
C TRP A 315 21.92 -11.35 -15.43
N ALA A 316 21.42 -12.38 -16.12
CA ALA A 316 20.78 -13.51 -15.46
C ALA A 316 21.76 -14.28 -14.56
N LYS A 317 23.01 -14.44 -14.97
CA LYS A 317 24.07 -15.08 -14.19
C LYS A 317 24.36 -14.31 -12.91
N GLU A 318 24.53 -13.00 -13.02
CA GLU A 318 24.90 -12.15 -11.89
C GLU A 318 23.77 -11.98 -10.87
N HIS A 319 22.53 -11.83 -11.32
CA HIS A 319 21.43 -11.52 -10.39
C HIS A 319 20.58 -12.74 -10.03
N HIS A 320 20.53 -13.75 -10.89
CA HIS A 320 19.58 -14.88 -10.83
C HIS A 320 20.23 -16.20 -11.25
N GLU A 321 21.44 -16.46 -10.76
CA GLU A 321 22.29 -17.59 -11.18
C GLU A 321 21.56 -18.95 -11.18
N ILE A 322 20.79 -19.24 -10.13
CA ILE A 322 20.10 -20.53 -9.99
C ILE A 322 19.07 -20.69 -11.11
N TRP A 323 18.36 -19.61 -11.44
CA TRP A 323 17.39 -19.61 -12.54
C TRP A 323 18.06 -19.78 -13.90
N LEU A 324 19.20 -19.12 -14.15
CA LEU A 324 19.95 -19.33 -15.38
C LEU A 324 20.46 -20.77 -15.50
N ASN A 325 20.94 -21.35 -14.41
CA ASN A 325 21.40 -22.74 -14.38
C ASN A 325 20.27 -23.73 -14.69
N ASP A 326 19.05 -23.47 -14.22
CA ASP A 326 17.87 -24.28 -14.57
C ASP A 326 17.49 -24.16 -16.05
N ILE A 327 17.68 -22.98 -16.67
CA ILE A 327 17.53 -22.82 -18.14
C ILE A 327 18.58 -23.63 -18.88
N LYS A 328 19.86 -23.51 -18.49
CA LYS A 328 20.97 -24.25 -19.12
C LYS A 328 20.84 -25.76 -18.97
N ALA A 329 20.26 -26.22 -17.86
CA ALA A 329 19.94 -27.63 -17.61
C ALA A 329 18.69 -28.12 -18.34
N GLY A 330 18.01 -27.27 -19.14
CA GLY A 330 16.81 -27.64 -19.89
C GLY A 330 15.55 -27.82 -19.05
N LYS A 331 15.58 -27.45 -17.75
CA LYS A 331 14.41 -27.53 -16.86
C LYS A 331 13.38 -26.45 -17.17
N ILE A 332 13.85 -25.31 -17.70
CA ILE A 332 13.04 -24.16 -18.10
C ILE A 332 13.45 -23.75 -19.52
N PRO A 333 12.51 -23.56 -20.46
CA PRO A 333 12.85 -23.01 -21.77
C PRO A 333 13.45 -21.60 -21.68
N ALA A 334 14.48 -21.33 -22.47
CA ALA A 334 15.06 -19.98 -22.59
C ALA A 334 14.06 -18.96 -23.16
N VAL A 335 13.10 -19.42 -23.95
CA VAL A 335 11.92 -18.67 -24.41
C VAL A 335 10.68 -19.46 -24.02
N ARG A 336 9.88 -18.92 -23.11
CA ARG A 336 8.65 -19.51 -22.55
C ARG A 336 7.40 -19.10 -23.35
N SER A 337 7.41 -17.93 -23.98
CA SER A 337 6.37 -17.49 -24.90
C SER A 337 6.41 -18.37 -26.14
N LYS A 338 5.31 -19.08 -26.41
CA LYS A 338 5.14 -19.75 -27.70
C LYS A 338 4.99 -18.67 -28.77
N THR A 339 5.94 -18.56 -29.69
CA THR A 339 5.64 -17.95 -30.99
C THR A 339 4.50 -18.77 -31.56
N HIS A 340 3.33 -18.16 -31.85
CA HIS A 340 2.42 -18.77 -32.81
C HIS A 340 3.28 -19.06 -34.03
N ALA A 341 3.52 -20.34 -34.32
CA ALA A 341 4.33 -20.73 -35.45
C ALA A 341 3.79 -19.99 -36.67
N GLN A 342 4.61 -19.16 -37.28
CA GLN A 342 4.39 -18.72 -38.65
C GLN A 342 4.12 -20.00 -39.44
N PRO A 343 3.01 -20.11 -40.20
CA PRO A 343 2.83 -21.23 -41.10
C PRO A 343 4.09 -21.32 -41.95
N GLN A 344 4.71 -22.50 -42.00
CA GLN A 344 5.75 -22.73 -42.99
C GLN A 344 5.17 -22.35 -44.35
N PRO A 345 5.85 -21.53 -45.17
CA PRO A 345 5.47 -21.43 -46.56
C PRO A 345 5.53 -22.84 -47.11
N VAL A 346 4.37 -23.38 -47.47
CA VAL A 346 4.28 -24.60 -48.26
C VAL A 346 5.04 -24.25 -49.53
N GLY A 347 6.21 -24.86 -49.74
CA GLY A 347 6.89 -24.77 -51.02
C GLY A 347 5.90 -25.26 -52.06
N GLY A 348 5.52 -24.37 -52.98
CA GLY A 348 4.82 -24.79 -54.18
C GLY A 348 5.79 -25.63 -54.99
N ASP A 349 5.40 -26.87 -55.24
CA ASP A 349 5.98 -27.72 -56.25
C ASP A 349 5.10 -27.57 -57.50
N ASP A 350 5.14 -26.39 -58.13
CA ASP A 350 4.40 -26.07 -59.36
C ASP A 350 5.15 -25.03 -60.21
#